data_AF-A0A9D8DFS6-F1
#
_entry.id   AF-A0A9D8DFS6-F1
#
_cell.length_a   1.000
_cell.length_b   1.000
_cell.length_c   1.000
_cell.angle_alpha   90.00
_cell.angle_beta   90.00
_cell.angle_gamma   90.00
#
_symmetry.space_group_name_H-M   'P 1'
#
loop_
_entity.id
_entity.type
_entity.pdbx_description
1 polymer ?
#
loop_
_entity_poly.entity_id
_entity_poly.type
_entity_poly.pdbx_seq_one_letter_code
_entity_poly.pdbx_strand_id
1 'polypeptide(L)'
;MASGDYYEVLGVGRKADPDEIKKAYRELARKWHPDRNPGDSEAEEKFKEVQAAYDVLSDPEKRKQYDAGGMFGGGGFGPGGRGGFPGGGAFSGNIGDIFSSIFNRGGGGAGAGPQRGRDLEAEVQLSFDQAVHGTQITIEVPTTGACATCGGSGAKPGTAPKVCQRCEGSGVDSQSQGFFSIQQPCPECGGQGSVIEQPCPTCAGSGITQESKRYRVNIPAGVHDGSRIRLAGKGEAGFRDGPRGDLYVTTRVAPSPVFRQRPDGNLDVDLPVTVTEAIQGATIEVPTLKGSKRIKIPPGTQHGSTQRLKGEGPPRTSGAGRGDIHYRVQLQIPEQLTPEQREAVEGLAKALNGEDPRSELLARAARPAQGGE
;
A
#
# COMPACT_ATOMS: atom_id res chain seq x y z
N MET A 1 0.14 -32.64 25.50
CA MET A 1 -0.94 -33.63 25.26
C MET A 1 -0.97 -33.93 23.77
N ALA A 2 -1.52 -35.08 23.38
CA ALA A 2 -1.26 -35.77 22.11
C ALA A 2 -1.29 -34.88 20.85
N SER A 3 -0.36 -35.12 19.93
CA SER A 3 -0.37 -34.64 18.55
C SER A 3 -1.68 -35.08 17.87
N GLY A 4 -2.71 -34.26 18.00
CA GLY A 4 -4.08 -34.58 17.57
C GLY A 4 -4.21 -34.54 16.06
N ASP A 5 -4.94 -35.52 15.53
CA ASP A 5 -5.35 -35.55 14.14
C ASP A 5 -6.14 -34.27 13.79
N TYR A 6 -5.85 -33.61 12.66
CA TYR A 6 -6.54 -32.38 12.25
C TYR A 6 -8.04 -32.59 12.05
N TYR A 7 -8.46 -33.82 11.73
CA TYR A 7 -9.88 -34.18 11.68
C TYR A 7 -10.52 -34.17 13.08
N GLU A 8 -9.79 -34.60 14.12
CA GLU A 8 -10.25 -34.55 15.51
C GLU A 8 -10.28 -33.12 16.05
N VAL A 9 -9.29 -32.29 15.70
CA VAL A 9 -9.23 -30.87 16.08
C VAL A 9 -10.44 -30.10 15.54
N LEU A 10 -10.87 -30.39 14.30
CA LEU A 10 -12.08 -29.79 13.72
C LEU A 10 -13.36 -30.53 14.11
N GLY A 11 -13.29 -31.69 14.76
CA GLY A 11 -14.44 -32.50 15.12
C GLY A 11 -15.22 -33.07 13.92
N VAL A 12 -14.52 -33.32 12.80
CA VAL A 12 -15.11 -33.82 11.55
C VAL A 12 -14.53 -35.19 11.19
N GLY A 13 -15.29 -35.99 10.43
CA GLY A 13 -14.79 -37.29 9.95
C GLY A 13 -13.72 -37.15 8.86
N ARG A 14 -12.84 -38.15 8.72
CA ARG A 14 -11.82 -38.18 7.65
C ARG A 14 -12.39 -38.10 6.22
N LYS A 15 -13.65 -38.49 6.05
CA LYS A 15 -14.40 -38.41 4.78
C LYS A 15 -15.25 -37.14 4.64
N ALA A 16 -15.11 -36.17 5.56
CA ALA A 16 -15.88 -34.94 5.53
C ALA A 16 -15.68 -34.19 4.21
N ASP A 17 -16.75 -33.61 3.68
CA ASP A 17 -16.65 -32.79 2.48
C ASP A 17 -16.07 -31.40 2.82
N PRO A 18 -15.63 -30.61 1.81
CA PRO A 18 -15.05 -29.28 2.06
C PRO A 18 -16.01 -28.32 2.77
N ASP A 19 -17.32 -28.49 2.57
CA ASP A 19 -18.34 -27.62 3.17
C ASP A 19 -18.55 -27.93 4.66
N GLU A 20 -18.50 -29.20 5.05
CA GLU A 20 -18.50 -29.66 6.45
C GLU A 20 -17.26 -29.16 7.20
N ILE A 21 -16.07 -29.26 6.60
CA ILE A 21 -14.81 -28.75 7.17
C ILE A 21 -14.91 -27.23 7.40
N LYS A 22 -15.41 -26.50 6.41
CA LYS A 22 -15.60 -25.04 6.48
C LYS A 22 -16.63 -24.63 7.52
N LYS A 23 -17.70 -25.41 7.68
CA LYS A 23 -18.73 -25.17 8.69
C LYS A 23 -18.17 -25.38 10.10
N ALA A 24 -17.48 -26.51 10.32
CA ALA A 24 -16.86 -26.82 11.61
C ALA A 24 -15.82 -25.77 12.02
N TYR A 25 -14.97 -25.34 11.08
CA TYR A 25 -14.02 -24.25 11.32
C TYR A 25 -14.71 -22.95 11.73
N ARG A 26 -15.79 -22.54 11.04
CA ARG A 26 -16.50 -21.30 11.39
C ARG A 26 -17.13 -21.34 12.78
N GLU A 27 -17.63 -22.49 13.20
CA GLU A 27 -18.21 -22.67 14.53
C GLU A 27 -17.13 -22.60 15.62
N LEU A 28 -16.00 -23.29 15.42
CA LEU A 28 -14.87 -23.30 16.36
C LEU A 28 -14.12 -21.96 16.39
N ALA A 29 -13.90 -21.33 15.25
CA ALA A 29 -13.26 -20.02 15.15
C ALA A 29 -14.08 -18.93 15.84
N ARG A 30 -15.42 -18.99 15.78
CA ARG A 30 -16.29 -18.09 16.54
C ARG A 30 -16.27 -18.39 18.04
N LYS A 31 -16.14 -19.66 18.43
CA LYS A 31 -16.09 -20.07 19.83
C LYS A 31 -14.81 -19.60 20.50
N TRP A 32 -13.67 -19.72 19.82
CA TRP A 32 -12.33 -19.43 20.36
C TRP A 32 -11.75 -18.09 19.88
N HIS A 33 -12.55 -17.23 19.25
CA HIS A 33 -12.05 -15.94 18.73
C HIS A 33 -11.48 -15.06 19.86
N PRO A 34 -10.34 -14.38 19.65
CA PRO A 34 -9.74 -13.47 20.63
C PRO A 34 -10.71 -12.37 21.10
N ASP A 35 -11.50 -11.80 20.18
CA ASP A 35 -12.50 -10.77 20.53
C ASP A 35 -13.61 -11.27 21.47
N ARG A 36 -13.92 -12.58 21.47
CA ARG A 36 -14.93 -13.17 22.37
C ARG A 36 -14.33 -13.73 23.66
N ASN A 37 -13.02 -13.99 23.67
CA ASN A 37 -12.28 -14.54 24.80
C ASN A 37 -11.00 -13.72 25.06
N PRO A 38 -11.12 -12.41 25.37
CA PRO A 38 -9.95 -11.56 25.56
C PRO A 38 -9.16 -11.99 26.80
N GLY A 39 -7.86 -12.27 26.62
CA GLY A 39 -6.95 -12.61 27.71
C GLY A 39 -6.97 -14.07 28.17
N ASP A 40 -7.69 -14.95 27.48
CA ASP A 40 -7.70 -16.39 27.75
C ASP A 40 -6.65 -17.12 26.89
N SER A 41 -5.57 -17.57 27.54
CA SER A 41 -4.47 -18.29 26.87
C SER A 41 -4.90 -19.64 26.31
N GLU A 42 -5.89 -20.31 26.91
CA GLU A 42 -6.38 -21.61 26.43
C GLU A 42 -7.24 -21.46 25.18
N ALA A 43 -8.05 -20.39 25.11
CA ALA A 43 -8.79 -20.05 23.91
C ALA A 43 -7.87 -19.70 22.74
N GLU A 44 -6.77 -18.99 23.00
CA GLU A 44 -5.77 -18.65 21.99
C GLU A 44 -5.04 -19.89 21.44
N GLU A 45 -4.67 -20.83 22.30
CA GLU A 45 -4.05 -22.10 21.89
C GLU A 45 -5.01 -22.93 21.01
N LYS A 46 -6.27 -23.08 21.44
CA LYS A 46 -7.29 -23.79 20.66
C LYS A 46 -7.60 -23.11 19.34
N PHE A 47 -7.60 -21.78 19.30
CA PHE A 47 -7.79 -21.03 18.07
C PHE A 47 -6.66 -21.29 17.06
N LYS A 48 -5.40 -21.32 17.53
CA LYS A 48 -4.23 -21.65 16.71
C LYS A 48 -4.29 -23.07 16.16
N GLU A 49 -4.70 -24.04 16.98
CA GLU A 49 -4.85 -25.44 16.56
C GLU A 49 -5.96 -25.59 15.49
N VAL A 50 -7.11 -24.96 15.71
CA VAL A 50 -8.25 -24.96 14.76
C VAL A 50 -7.86 -24.30 13.43
N GLN A 51 -7.08 -23.22 13.48
CA GLN A 51 -6.60 -22.55 12.27
C GLN A 51 -5.61 -23.42 11.50
N ALA A 52 -4.65 -24.05 12.18
CA ALA A 52 -3.69 -24.96 11.56
C ALA A 52 -4.38 -26.18 10.90
N ALA A 53 -5.39 -26.75 11.55
CA ALA A 53 -6.17 -27.86 11.00
C ALA A 53 -6.94 -27.44 9.74
N TYR A 54 -7.58 -26.26 9.74
CA TYR A 54 -8.31 -25.75 8.59
C TYR A 54 -7.39 -25.41 7.41
N ASP A 55 -6.20 -24.84 7.66
CA ASP A 55 -5.23 -24.48 6.61
C ASP A 55 -4.72 -25.69 5.81
N VAL A 56 -4.71 -26.88 6.45
CA VAL A 56 -4.32 -28.14 5.83
C VAL A 56 -5.52 -28.86 5.20
N LEU A 57 -6.66 -28.91 5.88
CA LEU A 57 -7.83 -29.69 5.42
C LEU A 57 -8.72 -28.95 4.40
N SER A 58 -8.64 -27.62 4.32
CA SER A 58 -9.44 -26.81 3.36
C SER A 58 -8.87 -26.81 1.94
N ASP A 59 -7.57 -27.10 1.78
CA ASP A 59 -6.91 -27.21 0.49
C ASP A 59 -6.86 -28.67 0.03
N PRO A 60 -7.43 -29.01 -1.15
CA PRO A 60 -7.48 -30.40 -1.62
C PRO A 60 -6.11 -31.08 -1.76
N GLU A 61 -5.07 -30.32 -2.14
CA GLU A 61 -3.73 -30.86 -2.36
C GLU A 61 -3.01 -31.09 -1.03
N LYS A 62 -3.12 -30.15 -0.09
CA LYS A 62 -2.57 -30.32 1.27
C LYS A 62 -3.28 -31.43 2.05
N ARG A 63 -4.61 -31.53 1.93
CA ARG A 63 -5.40 -32.62 2.53
C ARG A 63 -4.95 -33.98 2.01
N LYS A 64 -4.74 -34.10 0.70
CA LYS A 64 -4.25 -35.34 0.09
C LYS A 64 -2.86 -35.73 0.59
N GLN A 65 -1.96 -34.76 0.80
CA GLN A 65 -0.63 -35.00 1.36
C GLN A 65 -0.70 -35.41 2.84
N TYR A 66 -1.60 -34.80 3.61
CA TYR A 66 -1.87 -35.17 5.00
C TYR A 66 -2.45 -36.60 5.10
N ASP A 67 -3.44 -36.92 4.27
CA ASP A 67 -4.08 -38.24 4.21
C ASP A 67 -3.12 -39.35 3.71
N ALA A 68 -2.14 -38.99 2.87
CA ALA A 68 -1.09 -39.90 2.37
C ALA A 68 0.02 -40.19 3.39
N GLY A 69 -0.07 -39.66 4.62
CA GLY A 69 0.95 -39.85 5.66
C GLY A 69 2.23 -39.05 5.42
N GLY A 70 2.16 -37.98 4.60
CA GLY A 70 3.26 -37.04 4.45
C GLY A 70 3.54 -36.37 5.79
N MET A 71 4.73 -36.63 6.33
CA MET A 71 5.15 -36.22 7.67
C MET A 71 5.19 -34.69 7.82
N PHE A 72 4.05 -34.11 8.18
CA PHE A 72 3.95 -32.77 8.77
C PHE A 72 3.70 -32.95 10.27
N GLY A 73 4.77 -33.11 11.03
CA GLY A 73 4.67 -33.19 12.50
C GLY A 73 5.95 -33.63 13.20
N GLY A 74 6.63 -32.69 13.85
CA GLY A 74 7.30 -32.91 15.14
C GLY A 74 8.70 -33.55 15.14
N GLY A 75 9.71 -32.71 15.34
CA GLY A 75 10.80 -32.93 16.32
C GLY A 75 11.60 -34.24 16.26
N GLY A 76 12.82 -34.15 15.71
CA GLY A 76 13.84 -35.19 15.83
C GLY A 76 15.25 -34.60 15.81
N PHE A 77 15.58 -33.71 16.76
CA PHE A 77 16.97 -33.43 17.09
C PHE A 77 17.56 -34.68 17.76
N GLY A 78 18.31 -35.47 17.00
CA GLY A 78 19.20 -36.49 17.55
C GLY A 78 20.36 -35.84 18.30
N PRO A 79 20.84 -36.43 19.42
CA PRO A 79 21.88 -35.85 20.26
C PRO A 79 23.25 -36.02 19.60
N GLY A 80 23.82 -34.93 19.08
CA GLY A 80 25.22 -34.90 18.66
C GLY A 80 25.48 -33.98 17.47
N GLY A 81 25.84 -32.74 17.72
CA GLY A 81 26.29 -31.82 16.67
C GLY A 81 26.38 -30.37 17.16
N ARG A 82 27.60 -29.93 17.45
CA ARG A 82 27.96 -28.68 18.10
C ARG A 82 28.28 -27.61 17.05
N GLY A 83 27.64 -26.45 17.13
CA GLY A 83 28.00 -25.20 16.41
C GLY A 83 26.73 -24.42 16.03
N GLY A 84 26.44 -23.22 16.52
CA GLY A 84 27.32 -22.14 16.96
C GLY A 84 27.21 -20.98 15.97
N PHE A 85 26.06 -20.29 15.92
CA PHE A 85 25.91 -18.97 15.30
C PHE A 85 25.16 -18.03 16.25
N PRO A 86 25.70 -16.83 16.55
CA PRO A 86 25.13 -15.91 17.54
C PRO A 86 24.16 -14.93 16.87
N GLY A 87 23.07 -14.59 17.56
CA GLY A 87 22.20 -13.47 17.15
C GLY A 87 20.74 -13.72 17.50
N GLY A 88 20.36 -13.40 18.74
CA GLY A 88 18.97 -13.33 19.15
C GLY A 88 18.26 -12.16 18.47
N GLY A 89 17.08 -12.43 17.90
CA GLY A 89 16.21 -11.41 17.33
C GLY A 89 15.04 -12.01 16.54
N ALA A 90 13.88 -12.09 17.18
CA ALA A 90 12.55 -12.11 16.56
C ALA A 90 12.23 -13.20 15.50
N PHE A 91 11.93 -14.42 15.96
CA PHE A 91 11.06 -15.33 15.20
C PHE A 91 9.59 -15.12 15.61
N SER A 92 8.99 -14.02 15.14
CA SER A 92 7.52 -13.84 15.10
C SER A 92 7.00 -13.68 13.66
N GLY A 93 7.71 -14.30 12.71
CA GLY A 93 7.29 -14.40 11.32
C GLY A 93 6.80 -15.82 11.02
N ASN A 94 5.49 -15.97 11.00
CA ASN A 94 4.71 -16.91 10.19
C ASN A 94 5.49 -18.09 9.55
N ILE A 95 5.42 -19.29 10.16
CA ILE A 95 5.96 -20.54 9.58
C ILE A 95 5.31 -20.84 8.20
N GLY A 96 4.12 -20.30 7.93
CA GLY A 96 3.47 -20.35 6.62
C GLY A 96 4.22 -19.60 5.50
N ASP A 97 4.95 -18.53 5.82
CA ASP A 97 5.69 -17.73 4.83
C ASP A 97 7.09 -18.30 4.52
N ILE A 98 7.64 -19.11 5.44
CA ILE A 98 8.86 -19.88 5.21
C ILE A 98 8.55 -21.15 4.38
N PHE A 99 7.38 -21.78 4.58
CA PHE A 99 6.94 -22.88 3.73
C PHE A 99 6.51 -22.44 2.33
N SER A 100 5.88 -21.26 2.18
CA SER A 100 5.54 -20.71 0.86
C SER A 100 6.77 -20.30 0.06
N SER A 101 7.83 -19.78 0.71
CA SER A 101 9.08 -19.41 0.03
C SER A 101 9.99 -20.59 -0.33
N ILE A 102 9.81 -21.75 0.31
CA ILE A 102 10.51 -23.01 -0.02
C ILE A 102 9.74 -23.83 -1.07
N PHE A 103 8.42 -23.97 -0.97
CA PHE A 103 7.63 -24.72 -1.96
C PHE A 103 7.44 -23.96 -3.28
N ASN A 104 7.46 -22.62 -3.26
CA ASN A 104 7.46 -21.81 -4.49
C ASN A 104 8.88 -21.66 -5.10
N ARG A 105 9.88 -22.34 -4.52
CA ARG A 105 11.23 -22.51 -5.08
C ARG A 105 11.46 -23.92 -5.67
N GLY A 106 10.45 -24.78 -5.67
CA GLY A 106 10.46 -26.09 -6.31
C GLY A 106 9.51 -26.11 -7.50
N GLY A 107 9.96 -25.63 -8.67
CA GLY A 107 9.16 -25.72 -9.90
C GLY A 107 9.31 -24.59 -10.92
N GLY A 108 10.17 -23.60 -10.66
CA GLY A 108 10.58 -22.61 -11.65
C GLY A 108 12.06 -22.76 -11.90
N GLY A 109 12.45 -23.57 -12.88
CA GLY A 109 13.78 -23.38 -13.46
C GLY A 109 13.92 -21.90 -13.80
N ALA A 110 15.02 -21.28 -13.39
CA ALA A 110 15.48 -20.03 -13.98
C ALA A 110 15.88 -20.36 -15.43
N GLY A 111 14.87 -20.69 -16.24
CA GLY A 111 15.02 -21.03 -17.63
C GLY A 111 15.55 -19.79 -18.33
N ALA A 112 16.46 -20.03 -19.25
CA ALA A 112 17.02 -19.06 -20.17
C ALA A 112 15.97 -18.46 -21.16
N GLY A 113 14.68 -18.38 -20.80
CA GLY A 113 13.60 -17.89 -21.63
C GLY A 113 13.38 -16.37 -21.57
N PRO A 114 12.44 -15.84 -22.36
CA PRO A 114 12.06 -14.43 -22.35
C PRO A 114 11.62 -13.98 -20.95
N GLN A 115 12.25 -12.95 -20.41
CA GLN A 115 11.91 -12.39 -19.10
C GLN A 115 11.31 -10.99 -19.24
N ARG A 116 10.21 -10.74 -18.53
CA ARG A 116 9.60 -9.41 -18.51
C ARG A 116 10.58 -8.39 -17.92
N GLY A 117 10.64 -7.21 -18.55
CA GLY A 117 11.42 -6.09 -18.07
C GLY A 117 10.91 -5.58 -16.72
N ARG A 118 11.77 -4.91 -15.97
CA ARG A 118 11.41 -4.38 -14.66
C ARG A 118 10.45 -3.20 -14.80
N ASP A 119 9.57 -3.06 -13.82
CA ASP A 119 8.74 -1.87 -13.69
C ASP A 119 9.59 -0.69 -13.23
N LEU A 120 9.29 0.48 -13.79
CA LEU A 120 9.92 1.76 -13.42
C LEU A 120 8.94 2.56 -12.57
N GLU A 121 9.49 3.36 -11.67
CA GLU A 121 8.73 4.32 -10.88
C GLU A 121 9.28 5.73 -11.13
N ALA A 122 8.38 6.69 -11.30
CA ALA A 122 8.71 8.10 -11.41
C ALA A 122 7.76 8.92 -10.54
N GLU A 123 8.21 10.07 -10.09
CA GLU A 123 7.38 11.01 -9.35
C GLU A 123 7.14 12.28 -10.16
N VAL A 124 5.93 12.84 -10.04
CA VAL A 124 5.59 14.14 -10.63
C VAL A 124 5.10 15.08 -9.54
N GLN A 125 5.67 16.28 -9.52
CA GLN A 125 5.21 17.35 -8.65
C GLN A 125 4.10 18.14 -9.35
N LEU A 126 2.97 18.31 -8.65
CA LEU A 126 1.80 19.03 -9.13
C LEU A 126 1.48 20.18 -8.19
N SER A 127 1.08 21.31 -8.76
CA SER A 127 0.36 22.29 -7.96
C SER A 127 -1.03 21.75 -7.57
N PHE A 128 -1.62 22.28 -6.51
CA PHE A 128 -2.99 21.96 -6.13
C PHE A 128 -3.97 22.21 -7.29
N ASP A 129 -3.80 23.31 -8.02
CA ASP A 129 -4.63 23.68 -9.16
C ASP A 129 -4.56 22.63 -10.29
N GLN A 130 -3.34 22.20 -10.64
CA GLN A 130 -3.11 21.13 -11.61
C GLN A 130 -3.75 19.81 -11.19
N ALA A 131 -3.70 19.48 -9.89
CA ALA A 131 -4.32 18.27 -9.37
C ALA A 131 -5.86 18.32 -9.46
N VAL A 132 -6.45 19.48 -9.19
CA VAL A 132 -7.91 19.69 -9.25
C VAL A 132 -8.44 19.69 -10.69
N HIS A 133 -7.76 20.39 -11.60
CA HIS A 133 -8.23 20.59 -12.98
C HIS A 133 -7.74 19.51 -13.94
N GLY A 134 -6.73 18.73 -13.55
CA GLY A 134 -6.03 17.82 -14.44
C GLY A 134 -5.04 18.58 -15.33
N THR A 135 -4.02 17.89 -15.79
CA THR A 135 -2.98 18.49 -16.64
C THR A 135 -2.26 17.41 -17.45
N GLN A 136 -1.54 17.81 -18.47
CA GLN A 136 -0.63 16.93 -19.21
C GLN A 136 0.80 17.36 -18.93
N ILE A 137 1.59 16.46 -18.34
CA ILE A 137 3.00 16.72 -18.00
C ILE A 137 3.89 15.80 -18.82
N THR A 138 5.01 16.33 -19.30
CA THR A 138 6.05 15.52 -19.91
C THR A 138 7.07 15.16 -18.85
N ILE A 139 7.27 13.87 -18.62
CA ILE A 139 8.32 13.35 -17.75
C ILE A 139 9.44 12.75 -18.59
N GLU A 140 10.66 12.89 -18.10
CA GLU A 140 11.83 12.26 -18.68
C GLU A 140 12.26 11.11 -17.77
N VAL A 141 12.27 9.90 -18.32
CA VAL A 141 12.56 8.67 -17.56
C VAL A 141 13.79 8.02 -18.17
N PRO A 142 14.85 7.79 -17.38
CA PRO A 142 15.97 6.96 -17.82
C PRO A 142 15.49 5.52 -17.95
N THR A 143 15.67 4.93 -19.12
CA THR A 143 15.27 3.55 -19.42
C THR A 143 16.44 2.79 -20.01
N THR A 144 16.39 1.48 -19.94
CA THR A 144 17.28 0.63 -20.71
C THR A 144 16.58 0.15 -21.98
N GLY A 145 17.24 0.39 -23.12
CA GLY A 145 16.81 -0.06 -24.45
C GLY A 145 17.74 -1.13 -25.00
N ALA A 146 17.28 -1.84 -26.05
CA ALA A 146 18.17 -2.68 -26.85
C ALA A 146 19.21 -1.78 -27.53
N CYS A 147 20.47 -2.19 -27.51
CA CYS A 147 21.55 -1.42 -28.13
C CYS A 147 21.26 -1.26 -29.63
N ALA A 148 21.14 -0.02 -30.09
CA ALA A 148 20.82 0.29 -31.49
C ALA A 148 21.85 -0.29 -32.48
N THR A 149 23.10 -0.43 -32.06
CA THR A 149 24.19 -0.96 -32.89
C THR A 149 24.05 -2.46 -33.14
N CYS A 150 23.74 -3.26 -32.11
CA CYS A 150 23.69 -4.73 -32.22
C CYS A 150 22.28 -5.33 -32.14
N GLY A 151 21.25 -4.48 -32.01
CA GLY A 151 19.85 -4.90 -31.91
C GLY A 151 19.52 -5.75 -30.67
N GLY A 152 20.33 -5.69 -29.62
CA GLY A 152 20.14 -6.53 -28.42
C GLY A 152 21.04 -7.77 -28.36
N SER A 153 21.72 -8.15 -29.44
CA SER A 153 22.52 -9.38 -29.49
C SER A 153 23.81 -9.36 -28.65
N GLY A 154 24.27 -8.17 -28.26
CA GLY A 154 25.56 -7.99 -27.57
C GLY A 154 26.79 -8.21 -28.46
N ALA A 155 26.63 -8.80 -29.64
CA ALA A 155 27.71 -9.04 -30.60
C ALA A 155 28.00 -7.83 -31.50
N LYS A 156 29.22 -7.74 -32.03
CA LYS A 156 29.58 -6.74 -33.04
C LYS A 156 28.69 -6.92 -34.29
N PRO A 157 28.26 -5.83 -34.96
CA PRO A 157 27.47 -5.95 -36.19
C PRO A 157 28.18 -6.83 -37.23
N GLY A 158 27.45 -7.81 -37.78
CA GLY A 158 27.98 -8.79 -38.72
C GLY A 158 28.54 -10.06 -38.06
N THR A 159 28.63 -10.14 -36.74
CA THR A 159 28.86 -11.38 -36.00
C THR A 159 27.63 -11.78 -35.19
N ALA A 160 27.55 -13.04 -34.81
CA ALA A 160 26.44 -13.58 -34.01
C ALA A 160 26.99 -14.26 -32.75
N PRO A 161 26.25 -14.22 -31.63
CA PRO A 161 26.56 -15.04 -30.45
C PRO A 161 26.58 -16.52 -30.82
N LYS A 162 27.61 -17.26 -30.42
CA LYS A 162 27.67 -18.71 -30.61
C LYS A 162 27.04 -19.41 -29.41
N VAL A 163 26.33 -20.51 -29.65
CA VAL A 163 25.81 -21.35 -28.56
C VAL A 163 26.98 -21.85 -27.71
N CYS A 164 26.88 -21.70 -26.39
CA CYS A 164 27.91 -22.18 -25.47
C CYS A 164 27.94 -23.71 -25.52
N GLN A 165 29.09 -24.30 -25.85
CA GLN A 165 29.20 -25.75 -26.00
C GLN A 165 29.12 -26.50 -24.68
N ARG A 166 29.56 -25.88 -23.58
CA ARG A 166 29.55 -26.51 -22.25
C ARG A 166 28.16 -26.70 -21.66
N CYS A 167 27.25 -25.75 -21.88
CA CYS A 167 25.88 -25.85 -21.38
C CYS A 167 24.86 -26.09 -22.51
N GLU A 168 25.32 -26.24 -23.75
CA GLU A 168 24.49 -26.44 -24.95
C GLU A 168 23.35 -25.41 -25.09
N GLY A 169 23.59 -24.16 -24.68
CA GLY A 169 22.57 -23.10 -24.72
C GLY A 169 21.70 -22.98 -23.47
N SER A 170 21.75 -23.93 -22.55
CA SER A 170 20.93 -23.91 -21.33
C SER A 170 21.32 -22.81 -20.34
N GLY A 171 22.57 -22.35 -20.40
CA GLY A 171 23.12 -21.34 -19.49
C GLY A 171 23.40 -21.84 -18.08
N VAL A 172 23.00 -23.07 -17.75
CA VAL A 172 23.19 -23.67 -16.43
C VAL A 172 24.05 -24.92 -16.54
N ASP A 173 24.92 -25.12 -15.56
CA ASP A 173 25.72 -26.33 -15.39
C ASP A 173 25.08 -27.10 -14.22
N SER A 174 24.50 -28.27 -14.49
CA SER A 174 23.82 -29.08 -13.49
C SER A 174 24.77 -30.16 -12.97
N GLN A 175 25.26 -30.01 -11.75
CA GLN A 175 26.01 -31.06 -11.08
C GLN A 175 25.06 -31.88 -10.20
N SER A 176 24.85 -33.14 -10.57
CA SER A 176 24.10 -34.11 -9.77
C SER A 176 25.08 -34.93 -8.92
N GLN A 177 25.00 -34.82 -7.60
CA GLN A 177 25.59 -35.79 -6.68
C GLN A 177 24.46 -36.48 -5.91
N GLY A 178 24.20 -37.74 -6.26
CA GLY A 178 23.14 -38.54 -5.64
C GLY A 178 21.75 -37.97 -5.91
N PHE A 179 20.91 -37.90 -4.88
CA PHE A 179 19.51 -37.41 -4.97
C PHE A 179 19.38 -35.87 -5.01
N PHE A 180 20.49 -35.12 -5.02
CA PHE A 180 20.49 -33.67 -5.08
C PHE A 180 21.18 -33.17 -6.37
N SER A 181 20.47 -32.36 -7.15
CA SER A 181 21.05 -31.61 -8.28
C SER A 181 21.18 -30.15 -7.91
N ILE A 182 22.40 -29.63 -7.90
CA ILE A 182 22.66 -28.21 -7.72
C ILE A 182 22.88 -27.61 -9.11
N GLN A 183 22.02 -26.67 -9.48
CA GLN A 183 22.14 -25.90 -10.71
C GLN A 183 22.97 -24.64 -10.42
N GLN A 184 24.06 -24.45 -11.14
CA GLN A 184 24.88 -23.24 -11.06
C GLN A 184 24.93 -22.57 -12.44
N PRO A 185 25.09 -21.23 -12.51
CA PRO A 185 25.33 -20.56 -13.78
C PRO A 185 26.57 -21.16 -14.47
N CYS A 186 26.48 -21.48 -15.76
CA CYS A 186 27.60 -22.03 -16.50
C CYS A 186 28.79 -21.05 -16.47
N PRO A 187 30.00 -21.47 -16.04
CA PRO A 187 31.13 -20.56 -15.85
C PRO A 187 31.68 -20.01 -17.17
N GLU A 188 31.40 -20.68 -18.30
CA GLU A 188 31.91 -20.28 -19.62
C GLU A 188 31.08 -19.16 -20.25
N CYS A 189 29.75 -19.20 -20.11
CA CYS A 189 28.86 -18.15 -20.62
C CYS A 189 28.30 -17.25 -19.52
N GLY A 190 28.66 -17.46 -18.25
CA GLY A 190 28.15 -16.70 -17.11
C GLY A 190 26.62 -16.73 -16.97
N GLY A 191 25.96 -17.83 -17.36
CA GLY A 191 24.49 -17.91 -17.39
C GLY A 191 23.82 -17.52 -18.72
N GLN A 192 24.56 -16.99 -19.69
CA GLN A 192 23.98 -16.45 -20.92
C GLN A 192 23.60 -17.50 -21.98
N GLY A 193 24.03 -18.76 -21.88
CA GLY A 193 23.78 -19.81 -22.88
C GLY A 193 24.48 -19.59 -24.23
N SER A 194 24.98 -18.39 -24.50
CA SER A 194 25.78 -18.04 -25.67
C SER A 194 27.07 -17.35 -25.27
N VAL A 195 28.12 -17.53 -26.07
CA VAL A 195 29.40 -16.85 -25.93
C VAL A 195 29.53 -15.81 -27.04
N ILE A 196 29.82 -14.58 -26.64
CA ILE A 196 30.06 -13.46 -27.55
C ILE A 196 31.57 -13.32 -27.75
N GLU A 197 32.09 -13.84 -28.88
CA GLU A 197 33.52 -13.74 -29.19
C GLU A 197 33.95 -12.31 -29.50
N GLN A 198 33.08 -11.54 -30.15
CA GLN A 198 33.33 -10.16 -30.53
C GLN A 198 32.24 -9.27 -29.92
N PRO A 199 32.50 -8.68 -28.73
CA PRO A 199 31.53 -7.81 -28.08
C PRO A 199 31.26 -6.57 -28.91
N CYS A 200 30.01 -6.11 -28.89
CA CYS A 200 29.61 -4.86 -29.50
C CYS A 200 30.38 -3.69 -28.87
N PRO A 201 30.98 -2.78 -29.66
CA PRO A 201 31.74 -1.66 -29.12
C PRO A 201 30.88 -0.65 -28.34
N THR A 202 29.57 -0.59 -28.60
CA THR A 202 28.66 0.38 -27.98
C THR A 202 28.15 -0.09 -26.61
N CYS A 203 27.84 -1.38 -26.45
CA CYS A 203 27.30 -1.93 -25.20
C CYS A 203 28.26 -2.89 -24.46
N ALA A 204 29.47 -3.08 -25.00
CA ALA A 204 30.52 -3.95 -24.45
C ALA A 204 30.05 -5.39 -24.18
N GLY A 205 29.14 -5.92 -25.01
CA GLY A 205 28.62 -7.29 -24.86
C GLY A 205 27.30 -7.40 -24.09
N SER A 206 26.80 -6.33 -23.46
CA SER A 206 25.57 -6.40 -22.66
C SER A 206 24.28 -6.48 -23.48
N GLY A 207 24.32 -6.03 -24.75
CA GLY A 207 23.15 -5.95 -25.63
C GLY A 207 22.21 -4.78 -25.31
N ILE A 208 22.47 -4.01 -24.25
CA ILE A 208 21.59 -2.95 -23.77
C ILE A 208 22.32 -1.61 -23.62
N THR A 209 21.60 -0.51 -23.79
CA THR A 209 22.10 0.86 -23.61
C THR A 209 21.12 1.70 -22.81
N GLN A 210 21.63 2.64 -22.02
CA GLN A 210 20.77 3.62 -21.35
C GLN A 210 20.27 4.65 -22.35
N GLU A 211 18.97 4.92 -22.31
CA GLU A 211 18.29 5.90 -23.13
C GLU A 211 17.33 6.70 -22.26
N SER A 212 17.32 8.01 -22.43
CA SER A 212 16.33 8.86 -21.77
C SER A 212 15.10 8.99 -22.67
N LYS A 213 13.92 8.62 -22.16
CA LYS A 213 12.66 8.70 -22.91
C LYS A 213 11.71 9.69 -22.26
N ARG A 214 11.15 10.56 -23.11
CA ARG A 214 10.12 11.51 -22.71
C ARG A 214 8.73 10.92 -22.92
N TYR A 215 7.95 10.86 -21.85
CA TYR A 215 6.57 10.40 -21.88
C TYR A 215 5.63 11.53 -21.51
N ARG A 216 4.56 11.73 -22.30
CA ARG A 216 3.46 12.60 -21.92
C ARG A 216 2.49 11.81 -21.06
N VAL A 217 2.34 12.21 -19.81
CA VAL A 217 1.43 11.62 -18.84
C VAL A 217 0.21 12.52 -18.74
N ASN A 218 -0.96 11.94 -18.98
CA ASN A 218 -2.23 12.62 -18.75
C ASN A 218 -2.63 12.38 -17.30
N ILE A 219 -2.69 13.46 -16.53
CA ILE A 219 -3.06 13.43 -15.12
C ILE A 219 -4.55 13.78 -15.03
N PRO A 220 -5.40 12.84 -14.58
CA PRO A 220 -6.83 13.09 -14.48
C PRO A 220 -7.13 14.17 -13.45
N ALA A 221 -8.22 14.91 -13.68
CA ALA A 221 -8.70 15.90 -12.74
C ALA A 221 -9.16 15.25 -11.43
N GLY A 222 -8.89 15.90 -10.31
CA GLY A 222 -9.24 15.43 -8.97
C GLY A 222 -8.25 14.43 -8.37
N VAL A 223 -7.04 14.30 -8.93
CA VAL A 223 -6.02 13.39 -8.41
C VAL A 223 -5.58 13.77 -6.99
N HIS A 224 -5.35 12.76 -6.15
CA HIS A 224 -4.88 12.94 -4.77
C HIS A 224 -3.35 12.84 -4.68
N ASP A 225 -2.79 13.36 -3.60
CA ASP A 225 -1.40 13.07 -3.26
C ASP A 225 -1.17 11.57 -3.10
N GLY A 226 -0.07 11.06 -3.67
CA GLY A 226 0.27 9.63 -3.68
C GLY A 226 -0.50 8.77 -4.68
N SER A 227 -1.35 9.34 -5.54
CA SER A 227 -2.04 8.56 -6.59
C SER A 227 -1.03 7.96 -7.58
N ARG A 228 -1.25 6.70 -7.97
CA ARG A 228 -0.36 5.96 -8.90
C ARG A 228 -1.02 5.80 -10.27
N ILE A 229 -0.39 6.34 -11.30
CA ILE A 229 -0.83 6.27 -12.69
C ILE A 229 0.04 5.26 -13.45
N ARG A 230 -0.56 4.24 -14.05
CA ARG A 230 0.16 3.19 -14.79
C ARG A 230 0.24 3.52 -16.29
N LEU A 231 1.46 3.55 -16.82
CA LEU A 231 1.73 3.59 -18.25
C LEU A 231 2.24 2.20 -18.70
N ALA A 232 1.34 1.43 -19.30
CA ALA A 232 1.61 0.06 -19.71
C ALA A 232 2.73 -0.02 -20.78
N GLY A 233 3.67 -0.95 -20.58
CA GLY A 233 4.78 -1.23 -21.50
C GLY A 233 5.82 -0.11 -21.63
N LYS A 234 5.81 0.87 -20.71
CA LYS A 234 6.76 1.99 -20.69
C LYS A 234 7.90 1.83 -19.67
N GLY A 235 8.00 0.68 -19.02
CA GLY A 235 9.11 0.29 -18.15
C GLY A 235 10.34 -0.17 -18.92
N GLU A 236 11.23 -0.90 -18.25
CA GLU A 236 12.46 -1.41 -18.85
C GLU A 236 12.17 -2.44 -19.95
N ALA A 237 13.12 -2.57 -20.89
CA ALA A 237 13.10 -3.65 -21.86
C ALA A 237 13.15 -5.02 -21.16
N GLY A 238 12.36 -5.97 -21.66
CA GLY A 238 12.48 -7.36 -21.25
C GLY A 238 13.75 -7.99 -21.83
N PHE A 239 14.21 -9.04 -21.16
CA PHE A 239 15.37 -9.81 -21.59
C PHE A 239 14.95 -10.88 -22.59
N ARG A 240 15.76 -11.11 -23.65
CA ARG A 240 15.52 -12.12 -24.70
C ARG A 240 14.11 -12.09 -25.28
N ASP A 241 13.74 -10.94 -25.87
CA ASP A 241 12.40 -10.67 -26.44
C ASP A 241 11.24 -10.79 -25.44
N GLY A 242 11.53 -10.75 -24.14
CA GLY A 242 10.51 -10.64 -23.11
C GLY A 242 9.75 -9.29 -23.18
N PRO A 243 8.48 -9.26 -22.73
CA PRO A 243 7.70 -8.04 -22.76
C PRO A 243 8.31 -6.96 -21.87
N ARG A 244 8.04 -5.69 -22.16
CA ARG A 244 8.46 -4.57 -21.32
C ARG A 244 7.77 -4.57 -19.97
N GLY A 245 8.46 -3.99 -18.98
CA GLY A 245 7.82 -3.56 -17.74
C GLY A 245 6.86 -2.40 -17.96
N ASP A 246 6.23 -1.95 -16.88
CA ASP A 246 5.36 -0.77 -16.85
C ASP A 246 6.06 0.40 -16.16
N LEU A 247 5.57 1.61 -16.42
CA LEU A 247 5.99 2.80 -15.69
C LEU A 247 4.85 3.25 -14.77
N TYR A 248 5.11 3.31 -13.47
CA TYR A 248 4.21 3.87 -12.48
C TYR A 248 4.62 5.29 -12.14
N VAL A 249 3.71 6.24 -12.35
CA VAL A 249 3.93 7.65 -12.03
C VAL A 249 3.14 7.97 -10.77
N THR A 250 3.85 8.28 -9.70
CA THR A 250 3.26 8.68 -8.42
C THR A 250 3.15 10.21 -8.37
N THR A 251 1.95 10.72 -8.07
CA THR A 251 1.72 12.16 -7.96
C THR A 251 2.10 12.68 -6.58
N ARG A 252 2.81 13.82 -6.54
CA ARG A 252 3.08 14.60 -5.33
C ARG A 252 2.40 15.95 -5.47
N VAL A 253 1.36 16.21 -4.69
CA VAL A 253 0.56 17.43 -4.79
C VAL A 253 0.99 18.43 -3.73
N ALA A 254 1.43 19.61 -4.16
CA ALA A 254 1.78 20.70 -3.25
C ALA A 254 0.54 21.16 -2.46
N PRO A 255 0.69 21.46 -1.15
CA PRO A 255 -0.42 21.93 -0.34
C PRO A 255 -0.93 23.29 -0.85
N SER A 256 -2.25 23.49 -0.80
CA SER A 256 -2.85 24.80 -1.07
C SER A 256 -2.84 25.67 0.19
N PRO A 257 -2.63 26.99 0.05
CA PRO A 257 -2.73 27.92 1.17
C PRO A 257 -4.16 28.10 1.70
N VAL A 258 -5.18 27.76 0.89
CA VAL A 258 -6.60 27.99 1.22
C VAL A 258 -7.36 26.69 1.41
N PHE A 259 -7.13 25.71 0.52
CA PHE A 259 -7.92 24.49 0.46
C PHE A 259 -7.16 23.31 1.08
N ARG A 260 -7.76 22.68 2.09
CA ARG A 260 -7.25 21.44 2.67
C ARG A 260 -8.02 20.25 2.11
N GLN A 261 -7.32 19.27 1.52
CA GLN A 261 -7.98 18.05 1.04
C GLN A 261 -8.42 17.19 2.22
N ARG A 262 -9.64 16.65 2.13
CA ARG A 262 -10.16 15.66 3.06
C ARG A 262 -10.00 14.24 2.49
N PRO A 263 -9.94 13.20 3.34
CA PRO A 263 -9.87 11.81 2.89
C PRO A 263 -11.08 11.34 2.07
N ASP A 264 -12.23 11.99 2.22
CA ASP A 264 -13.47 11.68 1.51
C ASP A 264 -13.55 12.34 0.11
N GLY A 265 -12.49 13.01 -0.33
CA GLY A 265 -12.41 13.71 -1.61
C GLY A 265 -13.07 15.09 -1.62
N ASN A 266 -13.53 15.60 -0.48
CA ASN A 266 -14.01 16.97 -0.34
C ASN A 266 -12.87 17.93 0.06
N LEU A 267 -13.19 19.23 0.11
CA LEU A 267 -12.25 20.26 0.60
C LEU A 267 -12.75 20.86 1.90
N ASP A 268 -11.81 21.20 2.78
CA ASP A 268 -12.00 22.04 3.96
C ASP A 268 -11.33 23.40 3.71
N VAL A 269 -11.99 24.47 4.16
CA VAL A 269 -11.45 25.84 4.18
C VAL A 269 -11.72 26.44 5.55
N ASP A 270 -10.73 27.06 6.16
CA ASP A 270 -10.96 27.87 7.34
C ASP A 270 -11.58 29.20 6.93
N LEU A 271 -12.77 29.45 7.46
CA LEU A 271 -13.54 30.64 7.18
C LEU A 271 -13.44 31.60 8.36
N PRO A 272 -12.60 32.64 8.29
CA PRO A 272 -12.57 33.67 9.30
C PRO A 272 -13.91 34.42 9.31
N VAL A 273 -14.54 34.51 10.48
CA VAL A 273 -15.81 35.23 10.69
C VAL A 273 -15.68 36.11 11.92
N THR A 274 -16.16 37.35 11.85
CA THR A 274 -16.14 38.26 13.01
C THR A 274 -17.21 37.88 14.03
N VAL A 275 -17.01 38.28 15.29
CA VAL A 275 -17.98 38.00 16.37
C VAL A 275 -19.37 38.61 16.06
N THR A 276 -19.40 39.79 15.45
CA THR A 276 -20.66 40.46 15.08
C THR A 276 -21.42 39.70 14.00
N GLU A 277 -20.72 39.25 12.94
CA GLU A 277 -21.30 38.42 11.88
C GLU A 277 -21.82 37.09 12.42
N ALA A 278 -21.11 36.47 13.36
CA ALA A 278 -21.54 35.21 13.96
C ALA A 278 -22.81 35.39 14.83
N ILE A 279 -22.92 36.49 15.57
CA ILE A 279 -24.08 36.79 16.42
C ILE A 279 -25.30 37.14 15.57
N GLN A 280 -25.16 38.10 14.65
CA GLN A 280 -26.28 38.68 13.89
C GLN A 280 -26.62 37.91 12.61
N GLY A 281 -25.71 37.05 12.16
CA GLY A 281 -25.73 36.48 10.82
C GLY A 281 -25.21 37.46 9.79
N ALA A 282 -24.69 36.94 8.69
CA ALA A 282 -24.10 37.76 7.64
C ALA A 282 -24.18 37.05 6.28
N THR A 283 -24.04 37.82 5.20
CA THR A 283 -23.79 37.25 3.87
C THR A 283 -22.37 37.61 3.48
N ILE A 284 -21.49 36.62 3.46
CA ILE A 284 -20.06 36.79 3.24
C ILE A 284 -19.63 36.14 1.93
N GLU A 285 -18.56 36.64 1.34
CA GLU A 285 -17.95 36.10 0.14
C GLU A 285 -16.87 35.06 0.51
N VAL A 286 -16.89 33.90 -0.14
CA VAL A 286 -16.00 32.78 0.14
C VAL A 286 -15.28 32.30 -1.13
N PRO A 287 -14.02 31.87 -1.01
CA PRO A 287 -13.25 31.35 -2.15
C PRO A 287 -13.75 29.97 -2.56
N THR A 288 -13.77 29.73 -3.86
CA THR A 288 -14.09 28.45 -4.51
C THR A 288 -12.99 28.11 -5.50
N LEU A 289 -13.02 26.90 -6.09
CA LEU A 289 -12.05 26.49 -7.11
C LEU A 289 -12.14 27.30 -8.42
N LYS A 290 -13.21 28.06 -8.65
CA LYS A 290 -13.46 28.81 -9.91
C LYS A 290 -13.56 30.33 -9.72
N GLY A 291 -13.22 30.84 -8.54
CA GLY A 291 -13.45 32.23 -8.15
C GLY A 291 -14.08 32.31 -6.78
N SER A 292 -15.10 33.15 -6.59
CA SER A 292 -15.77 33.34 -5.30
C SER A 292 -17.29 33.18 -5.39
N LYS A 293 -17.92 32.89 -4.25
CA LYS A 293 -19.39 32.86 -4.11
C LYS A 293 -19.82 33.47 -2.78
N ARG A 294 -21.05 33.97 -2.71
CA ARG A 294 -21.63 34.45 -1.46
C ARG A 294 -22.38 33.34 -0.74
N ILE A 295 -22.13 33.19 0.55
CA ILE A 295 -22.87 32.28 1.43
C ILE A 295 -23.50 33.05 2.60
N LYS A 296 -24.64 32.55 3.08
CA LYS A 296 -25.32 33.11 4.24
C LYS A 296 -24.89 32.36 5.49
N ILE A 297 -24.34 33.09 6.45
CA ILE A 297 -24.07 32.61 7.81
C ILE A 297 -25.29 32.93 8.68
N PRO A 298 -25.92 31.92 9.31
CA PRO A 298 -27.05 32.15 10.18
C PRO A 298 -26.64 32.88 11.47
N PRO A 299 -27.55 33.63 12.11
CA PRO A 299 -27.30 34.19 13.44
C PRO A 299 -27.06 33.08 14.47
N GLY A 300 -26.23 33.38 15.47
CA GLY A 300 -25.84 32.42 16.51
C GLY A 300 -24.87 31.32 16.04
N THR A 301 -24.12 31.56 14.96
CA THR A 301 -23.15 30.60 14.43
C THR A 301 -22.00 30.37 15.42
N GLN A 302 -21.74 29.10 15.73
CA GLN A 302 -20.71 28.71 16.69
C GLN A 302 -19.33 28.58 16.04
N HIS A 303 -18.26 28.80 16.82
CA HIS A 303 -16.90 28.49 16.40
C HIS A 303 -16.77 27.00 16.06
N GLY A 304 -16.03 26.67 14.99
CA GLY A 304 -15.82 25.31 14.52
C GLY A 304 -17.01 24.70 13.77
N SER A 305 -18.17 25.35 13.75
CA SER A 305 -19.30 24.90 12.92
C SER A 305 -18.92 24.89 11.43
N THR A 306 -19.51 23.97 10.68
CA THR A 306 -19.14 23.76 9.27
C THR A 306 -20.30 24.12 8.34
N GLN A 307 -20.05 25.02 7.40
CA GLN A 307 -21.00 25.39 6.35
C GLN A 307 -20.62 24.68 5.05
N ARG A 308 -21.55 23.91 4.48
CA ARG A 308 -21.28 23.10 3.30
C ARG A 308 -21.79 23.78 2.03
N LEU A 309 -20.89 23.99 1.06
CA LEU A 309 -21.22 24.42 -0.28
C LEU A 309 -21.16 23.25 -1.25
N LYS A 310 -22.34 22.79 -1.67
CA LYS A 310 -22.50 21.57 -2.47
C LYS A 310 -22.01 21.76 -3.90
N GLY A 311 -21.28 20.77 -4.44
CA GLY A 311 -20.89 20.69 -5.85
C GLY A 311 -19.78 21.67 -6.28
N GLU A 312 -19.17 22.39 -5.33
CA GLU A 312 -18.06 23.30 -5.59
C GLU A 312 -16.67 22.73 -5.33
N GLY A 313 -16.58 21.49 -4.85
CA GLY A 313 -15.34 20.78 -4.60
C GLY A 313 -14.69 20.19 -5.87
N PRO A 314 -13.60 19.41 -5.71
CA PRO A 314 -12.88 18.80 -6.82
C PRO A 314 -13.75 17.76 -7.52
N PRO A 315 -13.51 17.48 -8.81
CA PRO A 315 -14.15 16.38 -9.50
C PRO A 315 -13.79 15.06 -8.81
N ARG A 316 -14.73 14.11 -8.78
CA ARG A 316 -14.44 12.78 -8.24
C ARG A 316 -13.60 11.99 -9.25
N THR A 317 -12.59 11.28 -8.77
CA THR A 317 -11.73 10.41 -9.59
C THR A 317 -12.48 9.17 -10.09
N SER A 318 -13.46 8.68 -9.32
CA SER A 318 -14.35 7.58 -9.70
C SER A 318 -15.81 8.03 -9.69
N GLY A 319 -16.46 7.95 -10.86
CA GLY A 319 -17.88 8.29 -11.04
C GLY A 319 -18.15 9.70 -11.53
N ALA A 320 -19.44 10.01 -11.73
CA ALA A 320 -19.88 11.32 -12.18
C ALA A 320 -20.12 12.27 -10.99
N GLY A 321 -19.69 13.52 -11.12
CA GLY A 321 -20.00 14.60 -10.18
C GLY A 321 -18.78 15.26 -9.54
N ARG A 322 -19.06 16.28 -8.72
CA ARG A 322 -18.07 17.04 -7.94
C ARG A 322 -18.27 16.80 -6.45
N GLY A 323 -17.20 16.91 -5.69
CA GLY A 323 -17.24 17.00 -4.23
C GLY A 323 -17.80 18.33 -3.75
N ASP A 324 -17.79 18.51 -2.44
CA ASP A 324 -18.27 19.70 -1.74
C ASP A 324 -17.09 20.48 -1.12
N ILE A 325 -17.31 21.77 -0.84
CA ILE A 325 -16.40 22.56 0.00
C ILE A 325 -17.07 22.73 1.37
N HIS A 326 -16.31 22.48 2.42
CA HIS A 326 -16.70 22.63 3.82
C HIS A 326 -15.96 23.82 4.41
N TYR A 327 -16.69 24.87 4.71
CA TYR A 327 -16.15 26.06 5.36
C TYR A 327 -16.28 25.90 6.87
N ARG A 328 -15.15 25.67 7.55
CA ARG A 328 -15.10 25.61 9.01
C ARG A 328 -14.99 27.02 9.55
N VAL A 329 -15.99 27.46 10.30
CA VAL A 329 -16.02 28.80 10.88
C VAL A 329 -14.95 28.93 11.94
N GLN A 330 -14.07 29.90 11.77
CA GLN A 330 -13.10 30.33 12.76
C GLN A 330 -13.42 31.76 13.19
N LEU A 331 -13.92 31.91 14.41
CA LEU A 331 -14.18 33.24 14.97
C LEU A 331 -12.88 34.02 15.12
N GLN A 332 -12.81 35.17 14.47
CA GLN A 332 -11.72 36.13 14.58
C GLN A 332 -12.06 37.13 15.69
N ILE A 333 -11.24 37.14 16.74
CA ILE A 333 -11.38 38.02 17.89
C ILE A 333 -10.27 39.06 17.81
N PRO A 334 -10.58 40.37 17.76
CA PRO A 334 -9.55 41.41 17.75
C PRO A 334 -8.69 41.36 19.01
N GLU A 335 -7.37 41.45 18.85
CA GLU A 335 -6.42 41.45 19.98
C GLU A 335 -6.47 42.76 20.78
N GLN A 336 -6.83 43.87 20.12
CA GLN A 336 -6.88 45.20 20.72
C GLN A 336 -8.21 45.88 20.38
N LEU A 337 -8.75 46.61 21.36
CA LEU A 337 -9.99 47.35 21.24
C LEU A 337 -9.74 48.84 21.48
N THR A 338 -10.35 49.67 20.63
CA THR A 338 -10.46 51.12 20.86
C THR A 338 -11.37 51.42 22.07
N PRO A 339 -11.32 52.63 22.65
CA PRO A 339 -12.21 53.00 23.77
C PRO A 339 -13.69 52.77 23.45
N GLU A 340 -14.14 53.16 22.25
CA GLU A 340 -15.52 52.98 21.79
C GLU A 340 -15.91 51.50 21.67
N GLN A 341 -15.02 50.66 21.11
CA GLN A 341 -15.27 49.22 20.99
C GLN A 341 -15.31 48.53 22.36
N ARG A 342 -14.48 48.97 23.32
CA ARG A 342 -14.49 48.43 24.69
C ARG A 342 -15.82 48.73 25.37
N GLU A 343 -16.30 49.96 25.28
CA GLU A 343 -17.60 50.35 25.83
C GLU A 343 -18.74 49.51 25.23
N ALA A 344 -18.72 49.28 23.92
CA ALA A 344 -19.70 48.44 23.25
C ALA A 344 -19.67 46.97 23.73
N VAL A 345 -18.48 46.39 23.92
CA VAL A 345 -18.31 45.03 24.44
C VAL A 345 -18.77 44.94 25.89
N GLU A 346 -18.48 45.93 26.73
CA GLU A 346 -18.98 45.99 28.11
C GLU A 346 -20.51 46.08 28.16
N GLY A 347 -21.12 46.88 27.28
CA GLY A 347 -22.57 46.95 27.12
C GLY A 347 -23.16 45.61 26.73
N LEU A 348 -22.55 44.92 25.76
CA LEU A 348 -22.96 43.57 25.36
C LEU A 348 -22.80 42.55 26.49
N ALA A 349 -21.69 42.59 27.25
CA ALA A 349 -21.44 41.70 28.37
C ALA A 349 -22.50 41.87 29.48
N LYS A 350 -22.85 43.12 29.83
CA LYS A 350 -23.93 43.43 30.78
C LYS A 350 -25.31 42.98 30.29
N ALA A 351 -25.57 43.09 28.99
CA ALA A 351 -26.84 42.66 28.40
C ALA A 351 -26.98 41.14 28.36
N LEU A 352 -25.88 40.43 28.10
CA LEU A 352 -25.88 38.98 27.97
C LEU A 352 -26.02 38.25 29.30
N ASN A 353 -25.76 38.90 30.45
CA ASN A 353 -25.98 38.42 31.84
C ASN A 353 -26.00 36.88 31.97
N GLY A 354 -24.97 36.23 31.44
CA GLY A 354 -25.00 34.81 31.11
C GLY A 354 -24.39 33.93 32.19
N GLU A 355 -24.83 32.67 32.21
CA GLU A 355 -24.16 31.55 32.88
C GLU A 355 -22.69 31.48 32.46
N ASP A 356 -21.78 31.25 33.42
CA ASP A 356 -20.36 31.03 33.10
C ASP A 356 -20.27 29.81 32.19
N PRO A 357 -19.77 29.94 30.94
CA PRO A 357 -19.66 28.81 30.02
C PRO A 357 -18.71 27.71 30.53
N ARG A 358 -17.95 27.98 31.59
CA ARG A 358 -17.05 27.03 32.25
C ARG A 358 -17.70 26.35 33.46
N SER A 359 -18.88 26.76 33.90
CA SER A 359 -19.55 26.23 35.09
C SER A 359 -19.66 24.71 35.08
N GLU A 360 -20.14 24.12 33.98
CA GLU A 360 -20.20 22.66 33.81
C GLU A 360 -18.82 22.00 33.82
N LEU A 361 -17.84 22.61 33.17
CA LEU A 361 -16.48 22.07 33.11
C LEU A 361 -15.85 22.02 34.50
N LEU A 362 -15.99 23.11 35.27
CA LEU A 362 -15.53 23.22 36.65
C LEU A 362 -16.26 22.21 37.55
N ALA A 363 -17.57 22.04 37.38
CA ALA A 363 -18.36 21.06 38.12
C ALA A 363 -17.90 19.62 37.83
N ARG A 364 -17.53 19.29 36.59
CA ARG A 364 -16.99 17.96 36.22
C ARG A 364 -15.60 17.74 36.82
N ALA A 365 -14.73 18.73 36.80
CA ALA A 365 -13.39 18.63 37.37
C ALA A 365 -13.40 18.46 38.90
N ALA A 366 -14.40 19.02 39.58
CA ALA A 366 -14.56 18.89 41.03
C ALA A 366 -15.13 17.54 41.49
N ARG A 367 -15.63 16.69 40.59
CA ARG A 367 -16.09 15.33 40.95
C ARG A 367 -14.88 14.41 41.16
N PRO A 368 -14.72 13.76 42.33
CA PRO A 368 -13.67 12.78 42.50
C PRO A 368 -13.87 11.64 41.51
N ALA A 369 -12.78 11.17 40.88
CA ALA A 369 -12.80 10.00 40.04
C ALA A 369 -13.27 8.82 40.91
N GLN A 370 -14.52 8.40 40.76
CA GLN A 370 -14.98 7.15 41.35
C GLN A 370 -14.19 6.04 40.67
N GLY A 371 -13.27 5.45 41.42
CA GLY A 371 -12.46 4.32 40.97
C GLY A 371 -13.38 3.18 40.57
N GLY A 372 -13.19 2.68 39.34
CA GLY A 372 -13.66 1.36 38.98
C GLY A 372 -12.75 0.34 39.66
N GLU A 373 -13.32 -0.38 40.64
CA GLU A 373 -12.85 -1.70 41.06
C GLU A 373 -13.19 -2.77 40.01
#